data_AF-A0A962CIC3-F1
#
_entry.id   AF-A0A962CIC3-F1
#
_cell.length_a   1.000
_cell.length_b   1.000
_cell.length_c   1.000
_cell.angle_alpha   90.00
_cell.angle_beta   90.00
_cell.angle_gamma   90.00
#
_symmetry.space_group_name_H-M   'P 1'
#
loop_
_entity.id
_entity.type
_entity.pdbx_description
1 polymer ?
#
loop_
_entity_poly.entity_id
_entity_poly.type
_entity_poly.pdbx_seq_one_letter_code
_entity_poly.pdbx_strand_id
1 'polypeptide(L)' 'RYLLQAGSYPSAKAADEVKAKLAILGFVAQVQPVTINGKTWNRVRLGPYASASELETTKAAL' A
#
# COMPACT_ATOMS: atom_id res chain seq x y z
N ARG A 1 -8.48 -11.85 6.15
CA ARG A 1 -7.25 -11.18 5.69
C ARG A 1 -7.64 -9.81 5.18
N TYR A 2 -7.20 -8.75 5.84
CA TYR A 2 -7.54 -7.38 5.47
C TYR A 2 -6.34 -6.71 4.80
N LEU A 3 -6.62 -5.91 3.77
CA LEU A 3 -5.63 -5.15 3.02
C LEU A 3 -5.97 -3.67 3.20
N LEU A 4 -5.02 -2.89 3.70
CA LEU A 4 -5.17 -1.43 3.76
C LEU A 4 -4.63 -0.84 2.47
N GLN A 5 -5.40 -0.01 1.79
CA GLN A 5 -4.86 0.77 0.68
C GLN A 5 -4.10 1.97 1.26
N ALA A 6 -2.77 1.93 1.18
CA ALA A 6 -1.92 3.06 1.57
C ALA A 6 -2.04 4.23 0.58
N GLY A 7 -2.20 3.92 -0.71
CA GLY A 7 -2.36 4.94 -1.74
C GLY A 7 -2.45 4.36 -3.15
N SER A 8 -2.81 5.20 -4.11
CA SER A 8 -2.80 4.88 -5.55
C SER A 8 -1.95 5.92 -6.28
N TYR A 9 -0.86 5.48 -6.93
CA TYR A 9 0.09 6.38 -7.58
C TYR A 9 0.11 6.14 -9.09
N PRO A 10 0.07 7.19 -9.92
CA PRO A 10 0.13 7.01 -11.37
C PRO A 10 1.52 6.56 -11.85
N SER A 11 2.57 6.83 -11.07
CA SER A 11 3.95 6.41 -11.37
C SER A 11 4.33 5.17 -10.58
N ALA A 12 4.92 4.18 -11.26
CA ALA A 12 5.44 2.97 -10.62
C ALA A 12 6.59 3.28 -9.65
N LYS A 13 7.43 4.26 -10.00
CA LYS A 13 8.55 4.69 -9.14
C LYS A 13 8.05 5.28 -7.82
N ALA A 14 7.03 6.14 -7.88
CA ALA A 14 6.42 6.71 -6.67
C ALA A 14 5.80 5.63 -5.77
N ALA A 15 5.14 4.63 -6.36
CA ALA A 15 4.59 3.51 -5.61
C ALA A 15 5.69 2.64 -4.96
N ASP A 16 6.80 2.43 -5.66
CA ASP A 16 7.94 1.65 -5.14
C ASP A 16 8.67 2.38 -4.00
N GLU A 17 8.85 3.71 -4.11
CA GLU A 17 9.41 4.54 -3.03
C GLU A 17 8.55 4.45 -1.76
N VAL A 18 7.23 4.49 -1.89
CA VAL A 18 6.32 4.35 -0.75
C VAL A 18 6.38 2.93 -0.17
N LYS A 19 6.41 1.90 -1.02
CA LYS A 19 6.61 0.52 -0.57
C LYS A 19 7.93 0.36 0.20
N ALA A 20 9.02 0.95 -0.29
CA ALA A 20 10.32 0.90 0.37
C ALA A 20 10.29 1.61 1.72
N LYS A 21 9.67 2.79 1.81
CA LYS A 21 9.47 3.50 3.09
C LYS A 21 8.66 2.67 4.09
N LEU A 22 7.58 2.04 3.62
CA LEU A 22 6.75 1.16 4.46
C LEU A 22 7.54 -0.07 4.93
N ALA A 23 8.39 -0.65 4.07
CA ALA A 23 9.27 -1.75 4.44
C ALA A 23 10.30 -1.35 5.50
N ILE A 24 10.88 -0.15 5.41
CA ILE A 24 11.80 0.40 6.42
C ILE A 24 11.11 0.55 7.78
N LEU A 25 9.82 0.91 7.78
CA LEU A 25 8.99 0.99 8.98
C LEU A 25 8.54 -0.38 9.51
N GLY A 26 8.95 -1.48 8.87
CA GLY A 26 8.58 -2.85 9.25
C GLY A 26 7.24 -3.32 8.69
N PHE A 27 6.62 -2.57 7.78
CA PHE A 27 5.37 -2.94 7.16
C PHE A 27 5.56 -3.66 5.82
N VAL A 28 4.77 -4.71 5.60
CA VAL A 28 4.75 -5.42 4.32
C VAL A 28 3.76 -4.72 3.38
N ALA A 29 4.28 -4.10 2.33
CA ALA A 29 3.48 -3.45 1.28
C ALA A 29 3.66 -4.14 -0.08
N GLN A 30 2.58 -4.23 -0.83
CA GLN A 30 2.53 -4.76 -2.19
C GLN A 30 2.04 -3.68 -3.15
N VAL A 31 2.74 -3.54 -4.28
CA VAL A 31 2.31 -2.67 -5.38
C VAL A 31 1.51 -3.51 -6.37
N GLN A 32 0.29 -3.08 -6.67
CA GLN A 32 -0.54 -3.72 -7.67
C GLN A 32 -0.88 -2.72 -8.78
N PRO A 33 -0.40 -2.94 -10.01
CA PRO A 33 -0.79 -2.14 -11.16
C PRO A 33 -2.25 -2.46 -11.53
N VAL A 34 -3.06 -1.42 -11.71
CA VAL A 34 -4.44 -1.49 -12.13
C VAL A 34 -4.69 -0.43 -13.19
N THR A 35 -5.36 -0.80 -14.28
CA THR A 35 -5.73 0.15 -15.33
C THR A 35 -7.16 0.59 -15.09
N ILE A 36 -7.37 1.89 -14.84
CA ILE A 36 -8.69 2.47 -14.58
C ILE A 36 -8.90 3.58 -15.60
N ASN A 37 -9.97 3.46 -16.39
CA ASN A 37 -10.34 4.45 -17.40
C ASN A 37 -9.20 4.79 -18.39
N GLY A 38 -8.45 3.77 -18.82
CA GLY A 38 -7.30 3.91 -19.74
C GLY A 38 -6.00 4.42 -19.09
N LYS A 39 -6.00 4.72 -17.78
CA LYS A 39 -4.80 5.16 -17.05
C LYS A 39 -4.30 4.07 -16.12
N THR A 40 -3.01 3.77 -16.17
CA THR A 40 -2.35 2.82 -15.27
C THR A 40 -2.09 3.49 -13.92
N TRP A 41 -2.54 2.83 -12.87
CA TRP A 41 -2.36 3.22 -11.48
C TRP A 41 -1.65 2.11 -10.72
N ASN A 42 -0.74 2.47 -9.85
CA ASN A 42 0.02 1.56 -9.00
C ASN A 42 -0.53 1.69 -7.59
N ARG A 43 -1.38 0.75 -7.18
CA ARG A 43 -1.99 0.73 -5.85
C ARG A 43 -1.03 0.09 -4.87
N VAL A 44 -0.60 0.86 -3.88
CA VAL A 44 0.19 0.35 -2.76
C VAL A 44 -0.80 -0.15 -1.71
N ARG A 45 -0.80 -1.46 -1.47
CA ARG A 45 -1.61 -2.12 -0.46
C ARG A 45 -0.71 -2.66 0.63
N LEU A 46 -1.01 -2.33 1.86
CA LEU A 46 -0.36 -2.85 3.04
C LEU A 46 -1.07 -4.13 3.50
N GLY A 47 -0.30 -5.17 3.80
CA GLY A 47 -0.79 -6.44 4.32
C GLY A 47 -0.11 -7.67 3.70
N PRO A 48 -0.55 -8.89 4.06
CA PRO A 48 -1.83 -9.18 4.72
C PRO A 48 -1.81 -8.91 6.23
N TYR A 49 -2.66 -7.99 6.70
CA TYR A 49 -2.90 -7.85 8.14
C TYR A 49 -3.85 -8.94 8.62
N ALA A 50 -3.52 -9.53 9.76
CA ALA A 50 -4.33 -10.59 10.37
C ALA A 50 -5.71 -10.05 10.81
N SER A 51 -5.76 -8.80 11.27
CA SER A 51 -6.95 -8.21 11.89
C SER A 51 -7.13 -6.72 11.54
N ALA A 52 -8.38 -6.25 11.54
CA ALA A 52 -8.72 -4.84 11.37
C ALA A 52 -8.09 -3.92 12.43
N SER A 53 -7.78 -4.45 13.62
CA SER A 53 -7.09 -3.72 14.68
C SER A 53 -5.63 -3.39 14.33
N GLU A 54 -4.88 -4.31 13.74
CA GLU A 54 -3.50 -4.07 13.24
C GLU A 54 -3.47 -3.00 12.14
N LEU A 55 -4.56 -2.99 11.38
CA LEU A 55 -4.81 -2.11 10.26
C LEU A 55 -5.10 -0.68 10.74
N GLU A 56 -5.91 -0.53 11.80
CA GLU A 56 -6.16 0.73 12.48
C GLU A 56 -4.93 1.24 13.26
N THR A 57 -4.16 0.36 13.92
CA THR A 57 -2.89 0.74 14.57
C THR A 57 -1.86 1.23 13.55
N THR A 58 -1.75 0.57 12.39
CA THR A 58 -0.85 1.03 11.32
C THR A 58 -1.29 2.36 10.74
N LYS A 59 -2.59 2.55 10.51
CA LYS A 59 -3.16 3.82 10.03
C LYS A 59 -2.97 4.95 11.04
N ALA A 60 -3.00 4.65 12.33
CA ALA A 60 -2.74 5.63 13.40
C ALA A 60 -1.25 5.97 13.58
N ALA A 61 -0.35 5.11 13.10
CA ALA A 61 1.10 5.30 13.17
C ALA A 61 1.70 5.97 11.92
N LEU A 62 0.87 6.28 10.91
CA LEU A 62 1.22 6.88 9.62
C LEU A 62 0.80 8.35 9.59
#